data_AF-A0AAU9CIN8-F1
#
_entry.id   AF-A0AAU9CIN8-F1
#
_cell.length_a   1.000
_cell.length_b   1.000
_cell.length_c   1.000
_cell.angle_alpha   90.00
_cell.angle_beta   90.00
_cell.angle_gamma   90.00
#
_symmetry.space_group_name_H-M   'P 1'
#
loop_
_entity.id
_entity.type
_entity.pdbx_description
1 polymer ?
#
loop_
_entity_poly.entity_id
_entity_poly.type
_entity_poly.pdbx_seq_one_letter_code
_entity_poly.pdbx_strand_id
1 'polypeptide(L)'
;MDNKKKRQSMMLYIIIALIVFAILRAFVYPSVIPNTVKETDYSTFISMVDDNKVNKVQLNTETGSIVFVSGEGDNAQTYRTNRFPGDDTLVERLEKHNVEFAAEIPDGNDNFWLALLLYGFPFILILLGGWALNRQMKKAMGDDGPSMSFGGGGLGNFGKSGAKVVAEKETGVTFKDVAGQDEAKESLAELVSFLEKPQRYEAIGAKLPRGALLVGPPGTGKTLLAKAVAGEAKVPFFSISGSEFVEMFVGRGAAKVRDLFKQANEKAPCIVFIDEIDTVGKRRDAGLSTNDEREQTLNQLLTEMDGFDNHKGIVVIGATNRPDTLDPALLRPGRFDRRVPVELPDLAGRKAILALHANDVKMTGDIDLDVIARATPGASGADLSNIINEAALRAVRMGRNRVTQEDIQESVEVVIAGEKRKSTVLSEREKKIVAYHEIGHAMVAAAQKGSAPVSKITIVPRTSGALGYTMQVEDDEHYLVTKEEAMEQIAVMCGGRSAEELIFKQITTGASNDIERATKLARNMVTQYGMSDKFGMVALGQVQNRYLSGDASLTCSEGTAQEIDEEVMHIVEEAHQNALKILRENLFKLHELARYLQVKETITGEEFMNIFTRDNDYMPKPDAQ
;
A
#
# COMPACT_ATOMS: atom_id res chain seq x y z
N MET A 1 1.39 -53.04 2.52
CA MET A 1 0.67 -53.34 3.78
C MET A 1 1.33 -52.73 5.04
N ASP A 2 2.37 -51.90 4.93
CA ASP A 2 3.12 -51.37 6.09
C ASP A 2 2.56 -50.11 6.77
N ASN A 3 1.85 -49.24 6.04
CA ASN A 3 1.33 -47.99 6.63
C ASN A 3 0.18 -48.19 7.63
N LYS A 4 -0.54 -49.34 7.56
CA LYS A 4 -1.63 -49.64 8.50
C LYS A 4 -1.10 -50.04 9.89
N LYS A 5 -0.03 -50.84 9.93
CA LYS A 5 0.62 -51.25 11.20
C LYS A 5 1.32 -50.07 11.88
N LYS A 6 2.00 -49.20 11.12
CA LYS A 6 2.64 -47.96 11.64
C LYS A 6 1.64 -46.94 12.21
N ARG A 7 0.45 -46.81 11.60
CA ARG A 7 -0.63 -45.96 12.11
C ARG A 7 -1.31 -46.53 13.35
N GLN A 8 -1.48 -47.86 13.43
CA GLN A 8 -2.06 -48.53 14.59
C GLN A 8 -1.15 -48.44 15.83
N SER A 9 0.17 -48.57 15.66
CA SER A 9 1.11 -48.37 16.77
C SER A 9 1.13 -46.92 17.26
N MET A 10 1.10 -45.94 16.34
CA MET A 10 1.11 -44.52 16.70
C MET A 10 -0.17 -44.09 17.45
N MET A 11 -1.33 -44.60 17.05
CA MET A 11 -2.59 -44.39 17.78
C MET A 11 -2.54 -44.94 19.21
N LEU A 12 -1.92 -46.10 19.42
CA LEU A 12 -1.80 -46.71 20.73
C LEU A 12 -0.93 -45.87 21.69
N TYR A 13 0.15 -45.26 21.18
CA TYR A 13 0.97 -44.33 21.97
C TYR A 13 0.26 -43.03 22.31
N ILE A 14 -0.57 -42.49 21.40
CA ILE A 14 -1.37 -41.29 21.65
C ILE A 14 -2.41 -41.57 22.75
N ILE A 15 -3.04 -42.75 22.73
CA ILE A 15 -4.00 -43.16 23.76
C ILE A 15 -3.31 -43.30 25.13
N ILE A 16 -2.13 -43.90 25.19
CA ILE A 16 -1.36 -44.02 26.44
C ILE A 16 -0.96 -42.64 26.96
N ALA A 17 -0.50 -41.74 26.10
CA ALA A 17 -0.17 -40.37 26.49
C ALA A 17 -1.37 -39.60 27.04
N LEU A 18 -2.56 -39.77 26.45
CA LEU A 18 -3.80 -39.18 26.94
C LEU A 18 -4.22 -39.74 28.30
N ILE A 19 -4.05 -41.04 28.54
CA ILE A 19 -4.36 -41.68 29.83
C ILE A 19 -3.41 -41.17 30.92
N VAL A 20 -2.11 -41.08 30.64
CA VAL A 20 -1.10 -40.54 31.58
C VAL A 20 -1.40 -39.07 31.90
N PHE A 21 -1.75 -38.28 30.88
CA PHE A 21 -2.16 -36.88 31.07
C PHE A 21 -3.42 -36.75 31.94
N ALA A 22 -4.42 -37.61 31.73
CA ALA A 22 -5.64 -37.64 32.54
C ALA A 22 -5.36 -38.00 34.01
N ILE A 23 -4.46 -38.96 34.27
CA ILE A 23 -4.07 -39.35 35.64
C ILE A 23 -3.31 -38.22 36.33
N LEU A 24 -2.37 -37.57 35.65
CA LEU A 24 -1.63 -36.43 36.20
C LEU A 24 -2.56 -35.27 36.54
N ARG A 25 -3.52 -34.96 35.66
CA ARG A 25 -4.54 -33.93 35.90
C ARG A 25 -5.46 -34.28 37.07
N ALA A 26 -5.85 -35.54 37.21
CA ALA A 26 -6.80 -35.97 38.24
C ALA A 26 -6.17 -36.10 39.63
N PHE A 27 -4.90 -36.50 39.74
CA PHE A 27 -4.28 -36.82 41.03
C PHE A 27 -3.16 -35.86 41.46
N VAL A 28 -2.39 -35.28 40.54
CA VAL A 28 -1.25 -34.41 40.90
C VAL A 28 -1.68 -32.95 40.97
N TYR A 29 -2.51 -32.50 40.04
CA TYR A 29 -2.96 -31.10 39.96
C TYR A 29 -3.74 -30.61 41.21
N PRO A 30 -4.64 -31.40 41.83
CA PRO A 30 -5.37 -30.97 43.03
C PRO A 30 -4.52 -30.94 44.31
N SER A 31 -3.41 -31.68 44.36
CA SER A 31 -2.58 -31.81 45.57
C SER A 31 -1.46 -30.77 45.67
N VAL A 32 -1.14 -30.09 44.56
CA VAL A 32 -0.02 -29.11 44.50
C VAL A 32 -0.51 -27.66 44.52
N ILE A 33 -1.78 -27.40 44.20
CA ILE A 33 -2.35 -26.04 44.19
C ILE A 33 -3.54 -25.99 45.15
N PRO A 34 -3.38 -25.50 46.39
CA PRO A 34 -4.50 -25.19 47.26
C PRO A 34 -5.26 -23.99 46.69
N ASN A 35 -6.46 -24.20 46.15
CA ASN A 35 -7.39 -23.15 45.78
C ASN A 35 -8.08 -22.57 47.02
N THR A 36 -7.60 -21.46 47.57
CA THR A 36 -8.40 -20.61 48.49
C THR A 36 -8.08 -19.12 48.35
N VAL A 37 -8.05 -18.61 47.12
CA VAL A 37 -8.12 -17.15 46.90
C VAL A 37 -9.54 -16.82 46.45
N LYS A 38 -10.33 -16.18 47.31
CA LYS A 38 -11.68 -15.69 46.97
C LYS A 38 -11.58 -14.31 46.33
N GLU A 39 -12.16 -14.13 45.15
CA GLU A 39 -12.28 -12.81 44.53
C GLU A 39 -13.37 -11.99 45.23
N THR A 40 -13.07 -10.72 45.52
CA THR A 40 -13.96 -9.77 46.19
C THR A 40 -13.87 -8.39 45.56
N ASP A 41 -14.95 -7.61 45.64
CA ASP A 41 -14.99 -6.25 45.13
C ASP A 41 -14.15 -5.29 45.99
N TYR A 42 -13.64 -4.22 45.37
CA TYR A 42 -12.79 -3.23 46.04
C TYR A 42 -13.52 -2.50 47.18
N SER A 43 -14.82 -2.27 47.03
CA SER A 43 -15.68 -1.70 48.07
C SER A 43 -15.78 -2.61 49.30
N THR A 44 -15.85 -3.93 49.08
CA THR A 44 -15.86 -4.92 50.15
C THR A 44 -14.51 -4.97 50.87
N PHE A 45 -13.42 -4.88 50.12
CA PHE A 45 -12.07 -4.75 50.69
C PHE A 45 -11.95 -3.51 51.59
N ILE A 46 -12.36 -2.34 51.10
CA ILE A 46 -12.36 -1.11 51.91
C ILE A 46 -13.19 -1.30 53.19
N SER A 47 -14.39 -1.89 53.10
CA SER A 47 -15.22 -2.13 54.29
C SER A 47 -14.55 -3.07 55.30
N MET A 48 -13.79 -4.06 54.83
CA MET A 48 -13.07 -4.99 55.70
C MET A 48 -11.85 -4.34 56.38
N VAL A 49 -11.21 -3.38 55.69
CA VAL A 49 -10.14 -2.55 56.27
C VAL A 49 -10.71 -1.62 57.34
N ASP A 50 -11.81 -0.93 57.04
CA ASP A 50 -12.47 -0.01 57.99
C ASP A 50 -13.00 -0.77 59.23
N ASP A 51 -13.41 -2.04 59.07
CA ASP A 51 -13.84 -2.95 60.14
C ASP A 51 -12.68 -3.60 60.95
N ASN A 52 -11.41 -3.28 60.66
CA ASN A 52 -10.20 -3.90 61.25
C ASN A 52 -10.13 -5.43 61.10
N LYS A 53 -10.67 -5.97 60.00
CA LYS A 53 -10.67 -7.41 59.72
C LYS A 53 -9.50 -7.83 58.81
N VAL A 54 -8.67 -6.90 58.39
CA VAL A 54 -7.56 -7.14 57.46
C VAL A 54 -6.24 -7.01 58.20
N ASN A 55 -5.44 -8.07 58.17
CA ASN A 55 -4.19 -8.11 58.91
C ASN A 55 -3.00 -7.71 58.04
N LYS A 56 -3.00 -8.15 56.77
CA LYS A 56 -1.91 -7.90 55.82
C LYS A 56 -2.45 -7.62 54.43
N VAL A 57 -1.87 -6.63 53.76
CA VAL A 57 -2.22 -6.24 52.38
C VAL A 57 -0.98 -6.24 51.51
N GLN A 58 -1.05 -6.89 50.35
CA GLN A 58 0.00 -6.91 49.34
C GLN A 58 -0.52 -6.29 48.04
N LEU A 59 0.17 -5.25 47.56
CA LEU A 59 -0.14 -4.60 46.28
C LEU A 59 0.84 -5.08 45.21
N ASN A 60 0.30 -5.60 44.11
CA ASN A 60 1.09 -5.84 42.90
C ASN A 60 1.11 -4.56 42.05
N THR A 61 2.31 -4.00 41.87
CA THR A 61 2.53 -2.73 41.16
C THR A 61 2.39 -2.82 39.64
N GLU A 62 2.51 -4.01 39.04
CA GLU A 62 2.38 -4.19 37.59
C GLU A 62 0.92 -4.41 37.17
N THR A 63 0.19 -5.24 37.91
CA THR A 63 -1.20 -5.59 37.56
C THR A 63 -2.24 -4.74 38.28
N GLY A 64 -1.85 -3.98 39.31
CA GLY A 64 -2.77 -3.22 40.17
C GLY A 64 -3.67 -4.09 41.06
N SER A 65 -3.39 -5.40 41.18
CA SER A 65 -4.18 -6.30 42.03
C SER A 65 -3.70 -6.29 43.48
N ILE A 66 -4.66 -6.29 44.41
CA ILE A 66 -4.44 -6.31 45.86
C ILE A 66 -4.81 -7.70 46.39
N VAL A 67 -3.92 -8.30 47.16
CA VAL A 67 -4.18 -9.54 47.90
C VAL A 67 -4.14 -9.24 49.39
N PHE A 68 -5.14 -9.68 50.14
CA PHE A 68 -5.22 -9.42 51.57
C PHE A 68 -5.72 -10.62 52.36
N VAL A 69 -5.28 -10.72 53.61
CA VAL A 69 -5.64 -11.83 54.50
C VAL A 69 -6.55 -11.32 55.62
N SER A 70 -7.65 -12.02 55.84
CA SER A 70 -8.61 -11.73 56.90
C SER A 70 -8.85 -12.96 57.79
N GLY A 71 -8.69 -12.77 59.11
CA GLY A 71 -8.80 -13.81 60.15
C GLY A 71 -7.47 -14.15 60.84
N GLU A 72 -7.54 -14.70 62.06
CA GLU A 72 -6.38 -15.14 62.85
C GLU A 72 -6.34 -16.67 63.00
N GLY A 73 -5.15 -17.28 62.88
CA GLY A 73 -4.94 -18.73 63.02
C GLY A 73 -5.31 -19.56 61.78
N ASP A 74 -5.60 -20.85 61.97
CA ASP A 74 -5.90 -21.84 60.91
C ASP A 74 -7.16 -21.53 60.05
N ASN A 75 -7.92 -20.48 60.40
CA ASN A 75 -9.10 -20.00 59.65
C ASN A 75 -8.83 -18.75 58.80
N ALA A 76 -7.57 -18.31 58.66
CA ALA A 76 -7.21 -17.16 57.84
C ALA A 76 -7.56 -17.41 56.36
N GLN A 77 -8.37 -16.53 55.77
CA GLN A 77 -8.78 -16.60 54.37
C GLN A 77 -8.07 -15.53 53.56
N THR A 78 -7.59 -15.90 52.38
CA THR A 78 -6.94 -14.98 51.44
C THR A 78 -7.94 -14.51 50.40
N TYR A 79 -8.03 -13.19 50.25
CA TYR A 79 -8.92 -12.52 49.31
C TYR A 79 -8.12 -11.75 48.27
N ARG A 80 -8.67 -11.63 47.06
CA ARG A 80 -8.08 -10.85 45.97
C ARG A 80 -9.07 -9.83 45.43
N THR A 81 -8.60 -8.60 45.23
CA THR A 81 -9.34 -7.53 44.59
C THR A 81 -8.43 -6.70 43.68
N ASN A 82 -8.97 -5.75 42.94
CA ASN A 82 -8.20 -4.83 42.10
C ASN A 82 -8.31 -3.40 42.63
N ARG A 83 -7.21 -2.64 42.56
CA ARG A 83 -7.20 -1.23 42.98
C ARG A 83 -8.10 -0.41 42.06
N PHE A 84 -8.93 0.45 42.64
CA PHE A 84 -9.74 1.37 41.85
C PHE A 84 -8.86 2.49 41.26
N PRO A 85 -9.05 2.88 39.98
CA PRO A 85 -8.22 3.91 39.34
C PRO A 85 -8.33 5.27 40.06
N GLY A 86 -7.19 5.87 40.41
CA GLY A 86 -7.13 7.23 40.99
C GLY A 86 -7.36 7.34 42.50
N ASP A 87 -7.36 6.23 43.25
CA ASP A 87 -7.44 6.27 44.72
C ASP A 87 -6.07 6.47 45.37
N ASP A 88 -5.72 7.71 45.66
CA ASP A 88 -4.47 8.10 46.35
C ASP A 88 -4.58 8.04 47.89
N THR A 89 -5.78 7.76 48.42
CA THR A 89 -6.05 7.76 49.88
C THR A 89 -5.89 6.40 50.54
N LEU A 90 -5.63 5.35 49.76
CA LEU A 90 -5.55 3.96 50.23
C LEU A 90 -4.43 3.74 51.26
N VAL A 91 -3.25 4.35 51.05
CA VAL A 91 -2.10 4.20 51.96
C VAL A 91 -2.38 4.85 53.32
N GLU A 92 -2.92 6.07 53.32
CA GLU A 92 -3.31 6.78 54.56
C GLU A 92 -4.38 6.01 55.36
N ARG A 93 -5.30 5.32 54.66
CA ARG A 93 -6.35 4.52 55.30
C ARG A 93 -5.77 3.23 55.92
N LEU A 94 -4.82 2.58 55.27
CA LEU A 94 -4.15 1.38 55.80
C LEU A 94 -3.28 1.72 57.04
N GLU A 95 -2.58 2.86 57.02
CA GLU A 95 -1.81 3.35 58.16
C GLU A 95 -2.71 3.67 59.37
N LYS A 96 -3.86 4.33 59.13
CA LYS A 96 -4.81 4.68 60.18
C LYS A 96 -5.37 3.45 60.92
N HIS A 97 -5.53 2.33 60.21
CA HIS A 97 -6.05 1.08 60.73
C HIS A 97 -4.94 0.08 61.14
N ASN A 98 -3.68 0.53 61.15
CA ASN A 98 -2.52 -0.22 61.62
C ASN A 98 -2.31 -1.57 60.90
N VAL A 99 -2.64 -1.62 59.61
CA VAL A 99 -2.55 -2.81 58.77
C VAL A 99 -1.13 -2.92 58.19
N GLU A 100 -0.50 -4.09 58.25
CA GLU A 100 0.81 -4.29 57.61
C GLU A 100 0.66 -4.36 56.09
N PHE A 101 1.28 -3.44 55.35
CA PHE A 101 1.23 -3.44 53.89
C PHE A 101 2.62 -3.50 53.23
N ALA A 102 2.71 -4.24 52.13
CA ALA A 102 3.94 -4.37 51.34
C ALA A 102 3.63 -4.32 49.83
N ALA A 103 4.53 -3.74 49.05
CA ALA A 103 4.50 -3.83 47.59
C ALA A 103 5.48 -4.91 47.13
N GLU A 104 4.98 -5.95 46.48
CA GLU A 104 5.80 -7.02 45.90
C GLU A 104 5.85 -6.87 44.38
N ILE A 105 7.07 -6.84 43.84
CA ILE A 105 7.32 -7.04 42.41
C ILE A 105 7.40 -8.56 42.24
N PRO A 106 6.55 -9.21 41.43
CA PRO A 106 6.63 -10.65 41.27
C PRO A 106 7.98 -11.02 40.65
N ASP A 107 8.83 -11.72 41.42
CA ASP A 107 9.96 -12.44 40.85
C ASP A 107 9.38 -13.52 39.93
N GLY A 108 9.38 -13.27 38.61
CA GLY A 108 8.77 -14.12 37.58
C GLY A 108 9.40 -15.50 37.41
N ASN A 109 10.17 -15.99 38.38
CA ASN A 109 10.97 -17.20 38.29
C ASN A 109 10.42 -18.40 39.08
N ASP A 110 9.55 -18.18 40.07
CA ASP A 110 9.05 -19.28 40.91
C ASP A 110 8.09 -20.22 40.16
N ASN A 111 7.37 -19.69 39.17
CA ASN A 111 6.48 -20.50 38.34
C ASN A 111 7.19 -21.23 37.19
N PHE A 112 8.40 -20.83 36.80
CA PHE A 112 9.08 -21.44 35.64
C PHE A 112 9.56 -22.86 35.95
N TRP A 113 10.21 -23.06 37.10
CA TRP A 113 10.70 -24.38 37.51
C TRP A 113 9.55 -25.33 37.84
N LEU A 114 8.51 -24.84 38.51
CA LEU A 114 7.28 -25.60 38.76
C LEU A 114 6.56 -25.95 37.46
N ALA A 115 6.44 -25.02 36.50
CA ALA A 115 5.87 -25.31 35.19
C ALA A 115 6.72 -26.31 34.40
N LEU A 116 8.04 -26.21 34.43
CA LEU A 116 8.94 -27.17 33.78
C LEU A 116 8.80 -28.57 34.40
N LEU A 117 8.64 -28.65 35.71
CA LEU A 117 8.44 -29.92 36.42
C LEU A 117 7.05 -30.50 36.13
N LEU A 118 5.99 -29.69 36.17
CA LEU A 118 4.62 -30.18 35.93
C LEU A 118 4.34 -30.51 34.45
N TYR A 119 4.87 -29.71 33.52
CA TYR A 119 4.61 -29.84 32.08
C TYR A 119 5.74 -30.56 31.32
N GLY A 120 6.99 -30.49 31.78
CA GLY A 120 8.15 -31.13 31.14
C GLY A 120 8.40 -32.56 31.60
N PHE A 121 8.15 -32.89 32.87
CA PHE A 121 8.31 -34.25 33.40
C PHE A 121 7.47 -35.33 32.66
N PRO A 122 6.22 -35.07 32.23
CA PRO A 122 5.44 -36.02 31.44
C PRO A 122 6.09 -36.33 30.08
N PHE A 123 6.70 -35.33 29.42
CA PHE A 123 7.43 -35.50 28.17
C PHE A 123 8.69 -36.35 28.35
N ILE A 124 9.42 -36.15 29.45
CA ILE A 124 10.61 -36.93 29.79
C ILE A 124 10.25 -38.40 30.07
N LEU A 125 9.13 -38.66 30.75
CA LEU A 125 8.63 -40.03 30.98
C LEU A 125 8.22 -40.72 29.68
N ILE A 126 7.62 -40.01 28.73
CA ILE A 126 7.28 -40.56 27.40
C ILE A 126 8.55 -40.90 26.62
N LEU A 127 9.58 -40.04 26.69
CA LEU A 127 10.88 -40.29 26.06
C LEU A 127 11.61 -41.49 26.67
N LEU A 128 11.66 -41.58 28.00
CA LEU A 128 12.29 -42.71 28.71
C LEU A 128 11.51 -44.02 28.53
N GLY A 129 10.18 -43.97 28.60
CA GLY A 129 9.30 -45.11 28.36
C GLY A 129 9.39 -45.60 26.91
N GLY A 130 9.42 -44.68 25.95
CA GLY A 130 9.65 -44.98 24.54
C GLY A 130 11.03 -45.59 24.30
N TRP A 131 12.07 -45.09 24.95
CA TRP A 131 13.43 -45.65 24.86
C TRP A 131 13.53 -47.06 25.46
N ALA A 132 12.95 -47.29 26.65
CA ALA A 132 12.96 -48.59 27.31
C ALA A 132 12.15 -49.65 26.54
N LEU A 133 10.98 -49.27 26.00
CA LEU A 133 10.16 -50.14 25.15
C LEU A 133 10.86 -50.46 23.83
N ASN A 134 11.51 -49.48 23.20
CA ASN A 134 12.29 -49.70 21.97
C ASN A 134 13.47 -50.66 22.23
N ARG A 135 14.10 -50.57 23.41
CA ARG A 135 15.18 -51.48 23.83
C ARG A 135 14.69 -52.90 24.15
N GLN A 136 13.47 -53.06 24.65
CA GLN A 136 12.85 -54.37 24.85
C GLN A 136 12.34 -54.99 23.54
N MET A 137 11.76 -54.19 22.64
CA MET A 137 11.32 -54.68 21.32
C MET A 137 12.49 -55.16 20.46
N LYS A 138 13.65 -54.48 20.52
CA LYS A 138 14.91 -54.94 19.90
C LYS A 138 15.46 -56.26 20.47
N LYS A 139 15.10 -56.62 21.70
CA LYS A 139 15.51 -57.90 22.31
C LYS A 139 14.53 -59.03 22.03
N ALA A 140 13.25 -58.72 21.80
CA ALA A 140 12.18 -59.71 21.60
C ALA A 140 11.92 -60.02 20.11
N MET A 141 12.23 -59.09 19.20
CA MET A 141 12.19 -59.31 17.76
C MET A 141 13.59 -59.08 17.20
N GLY A 142 14.21 -60.13 16.66
CA GLY A 142 15.54 -60.09 16.05
C GLY A 142 15.67 -58.99 14.97
N ASP A 143 16.92 -58.73 14.59
CA ASP A 143 17.50 -57.51 14.00
C ASP A 143 16.86 -56.93 12.70
N ASP A 144 15.74 -57.48 12.23
CA ASP A 144 15.02 -57.06 11.02
C ASP A 144 13.63 -56.41 11.30
N GLY A 145 13.46 -55.78 12.47
CA GLY A 145 12.31 -54.93 12.79
C GLY A 145 12.61 -53.44 12.57
N PRO A 146 11.65 -52.61 12.09
CA PRO A 146 11.94 -51.24 11.68
C PRO A 146 12.40 -50.40 12.89
N SER A 147 13.69 -50.11 12.94
CA SER A 147 14.29 -49.20 13.90
C SER A 147 13.76 -47.79 13.65
N MET A 148 12.85 -47.31 14.51
CA MET A 148 12.50 -45.90 14.55
C MET A 148 13.62 -45.16 15.31
N SER A 149 14.44 -44.45 14.55
CA SER A 149 15.36 -43.43 15.04
C SER A 149 14.54 -42.27 15.61
N PHE A 150 14.45 -42.21 16.93
CA PHE A 150 13.96 -41.04 17.65
C PHE A 150 15.13 -40.51 18.47
N GLY A 151 15.89 -39.59 17.88
CA GLY A 151 17.10 -39.01 18.49
C GLY A 151 18.26 -38.94 17.51
N GLY A 152 18.32 -37.85 16.74
CA GLY A 152 19.39 -37.60 15.78
C GLY A 152 19.24 -36.33 14.94
N GLY A 153 18.24 -35.48 15.22
CA GLY A 153 18.15 -34.13 14.68
C GLY A 153 19.06 -33.22 15.51
N GLY A 154 20.33 -33.15 15.12
CA GLY A 154 21.33 -32.32 15.77
C GLY A 154 20.92 -30.85 15.83
N LEU A 155 21.33 -30.22 16.94
CA LEU A 155 21.34 -28.80 17.23
C LEU A 155 22.32 -28.03 16.31
N GLY A 156 22.31 -28.32 15.00
CA GLY A 156 23.28 -27.84 14.01
C GLY A 156 22.65 -27.37 12.70
N ASN A 157 21.31 -27.30 12.62
CA ASN A 157 20.61 -26.89 11.40
C ASN A 157 19.99 -25.48 11.48
N PHE A 158 20.49 -24.62 12.38
CA PHE A 158 20.05 -23.23 12.57
C PHE A 158 20.51 -22.26 11.47
N GLY A 159 21.10 -22.75 10.36
CA GLY A 159 21.72 -21.90 9.33
C GLY A 159 21.31 -22.19 7.88
N LYS A 160 20.37 -23.08 7.60
CA LYS A 160 19.83 -23.26 6.23
C LYS A 160 18.44 -22.64 6.16
N SER A 161 18.34 -21.50 5.49
CA SER A 161 17.10 -20.79 5.26
C SER A 161 16.08 -21.70 4.55
N GLY A 162 14.82 -21.63 4.99
CA GLY A 162 13.68 -22.27 4.35
C GLY A 162 13.16 -21.50 3.13
N ALA A 163 13.99 -20.67 2.50
CA ALA A 163 13.58 -19.89 1.33
C ALA A 163 13.70 -20.77 0.08
N LYS A 164 12.57 -21.26 -0.42
CA LYS A 164 12.46 -21.72 -1.80
C LYS A 164 12.62 -20.49 -2.70
N VAL A 165 13.86 -20.14 -3.04
CA VAL A 165 14.12 -19.17 -4.09
C VAL A 165 13.70 -19.85 -5.41
N VAL A 166 12.54 -19.45 -5.93
CA VAL A 166 12.00 -19.99 -7.18
C VAL A 166 12.80 -19.38 -8.32
N ALA A 167 13.78 -20.12 -8.81
CA ALA A 167 14.37 -19.81 -10.10
C ALA A 167 13.38 -20.22 -11.19
N GLU A 168 12.73 -19.25 -11.82
CA GLU A 168 11.97 -19.50 -13.05
C GLU A 168 12.99 -19.76 -14.16
N LYS A 169 12.96 -20.97 -14.72
CA LYS A 169 13.90 -21.36 -15.79
C LYS A 169 13.62 -20.63 -17.11
N GLU A 170 12.38 -20.19 -17.33
CA GLU A 170 11.95 -19.45 -18.52
C GLU A 170 10.76 -18.57 -18.13
N THR A 171 10.88 -17.25 -18.28
CA THR A 171 9.79 -16.29 -17.96
C THR A 171 8.67 -16.32 -19.00
N GLY A 172 8.98 -16.72 -20.25
CA GLY A 172 8.05 -16.71 -21.38
C GLY A 172 7.67 -15.32 -21.91
N VAL A 173 8.14 -14.26 -21.24
CA VAL A 173 7.87 -12.85 -21.54
C VAL A 173 9.09 -12.25 -22.22
N THR A 174 8.88 -11.51 -23.31
CA THR A 174 9.92 -10.86 -24.12
C THR A 174 9.64 -9.36 -24.26
N PHE A 175 10.52 -8.60 -24.92
CA PHE A 175 10.26 -7.17 -25.17
C PHE A 175 9.04 -6.89 -26.06
N LYS A 176 8.51 -7.91 -26.76
CA LYS A 176 7.26 -7.80 -27.53
C LYS A 176 6.02 -7.71 -26.65
N ASP A 177 6.10 -8.23 -25.43
CA ASP A 177 5.01 -8.27 -24.47
C ASP A 177 4.95 -7.01 -23.58
N VAL A 178 5.92 -6.10 -23.78
CA VAL A 178 5.96 -4.79 -23.11
C VAL A 178 5.71 -3.73 -24.18
N ALA A 179 4.80 -2.79 -23.93
CA ALA A 179 4.49 -1.69 -24.85
C ALA A 179 4.62 -0.33 -24.14
N GLY A 180 4.88 0.74 -24.90
CA GLY A 180 4.93 2.11 -24.38
C GLY A 180 6.09 2.43 -23.43
N GLN A 181 7.23 1.74 -23.58
CA GLN A 181 8.43 1.91 -22.73
C GLN A 181 9.70 1.78 -23.60
N ASP A 182 9.76 2.51 -24.71
CA ASP A 182 10.76 2.27 -25.74
C ASP A 182 12.16 2.75 -25.31
N GLU A 183 12.26 3.86 -24.58
CA GLU A 183 13.52 4.37 -24.01
C GLU A 183 14.08 3.41 -22.94
N ALA A 184 13.19 2.85 -22.11
CA ALA A 184 13.57 1.90 -21.08
C ALA A 184 14.03 0.57 -21.71
N LYS A 185 13.36 0.10 -22.78
CA LYS A 185 13.79 -1.07 -23.56
C LYS A 185 15.14 -0.86 -24.21
N GLU A 186 15.38 0.28 -24.85
CA GLU A 186 16.68 0.58 -25.47
C GLU A 186 17.80 0.57 -24.43
N SER A 187 17.58 1.22 -23.29
CA SER A 187 18.53 1.23 -22.16
C SER A 187 18.85 -0.16 -21.62
N LEU A 188 17.86 -1.07 -21.62
CA LEU A 188 18.00 -2.44 -21.13
C LEU A 188 18.46 -3.42 -22.23
N ALA A 189 18.32 -3.09 -23.51
CA ALA A 189 18.81 -3.90 -24.63
C ALA A 189 20.33 -4.07 -24.56
N GLU A 190 21.05 -3.07 -24.05
CA GLU A 190 22.47 -3.18 -23.74
C GLU A 190 22.75 -4.30 -22.73
N LEU A 191 21.95 -4.40 -21.65
CA LEU A 191 22.08 -5.47 -20.65
C LEU A 191 21.75 -6.85 -21.22
N VAL A 192 20.79 -6.92 -22.15
CA VAL A 192 20.48 -8.17 -22.88
C VAL A 192 21.67 -8.60 -23.72
N SER A 193 22.18 -7.70 -24.56
CA SER A 193 23.32 -7.98 -25.46
C SER A 193 24.58 -8.38 -24.67
N PHE A 194 24.71 -7.83 -23.47
CA PHE A 194 25.74 -8.15 -22.50
C PHE A 194 25.60 -9.57 -21.95
N LEU A 195 24.41 -9.98 -21.51
CA LEU A 195 24.15 -11.33 -20.99
C LEU A 195 24.30 -12.40 -22.08
N GLU A 196 23.94 -12.08 -23.33
CA GLU A 196 24.12 -13.00 -24.47
C GLU A 196 25.59 -13.19 -24.87
N LYS A 197 26.40 -12.12 -24.86
CA LYS A 197 27.77 -12.12 -25.42
C LYS A 197 28.76 -11.34 -24.54
N PRO A 198 29.03 -11.78 -23.29
CA PRO A 198 29.90 -11.05 -22.35
C PRO A 198 31.34 -10.88 -22.86
N GLN A 199 31.87 -11.88 -23.59
CA GLN A 199 33.22 -11.90 -24.14
C GLN A 199 33.53 -10.70 -25.06
N ARG A 200 32.52 -10.18 -25.78
CA ARG A 200 32.69 -9.03 -26.68
C ARG A 200 33.02 -7.77 -25.90
N TYR A 201 32.46 -7.60 -24.70
CA TYR A 201 32.70 -6.46 -23.83
C TYR A 201 34.04 -6.60 -23.09
N GLU A 202 34.38 -7.81 -22.67
CA GLU A 202 35.67 -8.11 -22.03
C GLU A 202 36.85 -7.86 -22.98
N ALA A 203 36.73 -8.22 -24.26
CA ALA A 203 37.79 -8.08 -25.26
C ALA A 203 38.27 -6.62 -25.46
N ILE A 204 37.39 -5.65 -25.22
CA ILE A 204 37.67 -4.21 -25.30
C ILE A 204 37.89 -3.57 -23.92
N GLY A 205 37.91 -4.37 -22.85
CA GLY A 205 38.13 -3.90 -21.48
C GLY A 205 36.95 -3.12 -20.88
N ALA A 206 35.75 -3.25 -21.46
CA ALA A 206 34.57 -2.59 -20.92
C ALA A 206 34.17 -3.23 -19.58
N LYS A 207 33.93 -2.40 -18.56
CA LYS A 207 33.44 -2.89 -17.27
C LYS A 207 31.98 -3.28 -17.37
N LEU A 208 31.70 -4.49 -16.94
CA LEU A 208 30.38 -5.09 -16.90
C LEU A 208 29.50 -4.32 -15.88
N PRO A 209 28.31 -3.78 -16.27
CA PRO A 209 27.42 -3.11 -15.32
C PRO A 209 26.90 -4.14 -14.32
N ARG A 210 27.00 -3.82 -13.02
CA ARG A 210 26.66 -4.78 -11.95
C ARG A 210 25.17 -4.77 -11.62
N GLY A 211 24.50 -3.64 -11.83
CA GLY A 211 23.08 -3.57 -11.57
C GLY A 211 22.37 -2.35 -12.12
N ALA A 212 21.09 -2.53 -12.42
CA ALA A 212 20.22 -1.48 -12.91
C ALA A 212 19.08 -1.22 -11.93
N LEU A 213 18.75 0.04 -11.70
CA LEU A 213 17.61 0.46 -10.91
C LEU A 213 16.51 0.98 -11.84
N LEU A 214 15.37 0.27 -11.87
CA LEU A 214 14.15 0.70 -12.53
C LEU A 214 13.40 1.65 -11.60
N VAL A 215 13.19 2.88 -12.06
CA VAL A 215 12.60 3.95 -11.25
C VAL A 215 11.36 4.48 -11.94
N GLY A 216 10.22 4.52 -11.24
CA GLY A 216 9.03 5.18 -11.78
C GLY A 216 7.77 4.89 -10.98
N PRO A 217 6.62 5.48 -11.35
CA PRO A 217 5.35 5.28 -10.68
C PRO A 217 4.92 3.80 -10.58
N PRO A 218 4.06 3.43 -9.62
CA PRO A 218 3.48 2.09 -9.59
C PRO A 218 2.69 1.81 -10.89
N GLY A 219 2.62 0.53 -11.28
CA GLY A 219 1.82 0.12 -12.45
C GLY A 219 2.44 0.39 -13.83
N THR A 220 3.65 0.95 -13.93
CA THR A 220 4.34 1.18 -15.21
C THR A 220 5.03 -0.05 -15.81
N GLY A 221 4.87 -1.23 -15.20
CA GLY A 221 5.40 -2.48 -15.73
C GLY A 221 6.87 -2.76 -15.42
N LYS A 222 7.46 -2.16 -14.37
CA LYS A 222 8.85 -2.42 -13.93
C LYS A 222 9.19 -3.91 -13.79
N THR A 223 8.34 -4.66 -13.09
CA THR A 223 8.51 -6.12 -12.90
C THR A 223 8.37 -6.89 -14.21
N LEU A 224 7.45 -6.47 -15.09
CA LEU A 224 7.26 -7.07 -16.42
C LEU A 224 8.49 -6.81 -17.32
N LEU A 225 9.03 -5.60 -17.28
CA LEU A 225 10.22 -5.21 -18.02
C LEU A 225 11.45 -6.01 -17.57
N ALA A 226 11.65 -6.21 -16.27
CA ALA A 226 12.73 -7.06 -15.76
C ALA A 226 12.60 -8.53 -16.22
N LYS A 227 11.37 -9.08 -16.24
CA LYS A 227 11.10 -10.42 -16.79
C LYS A 227 11.36 -10.51 -18.30
N ALA A 228 11.04 -9.45 -19.04
CA ALA A 228 11.29 -9.34 -20.47
C ALA A 228 12.78 -9.33 -20.80
N VAL A 229 13.61 -8.63 -20.01
CA VAL A 229 15.09 -8.66 -20.15
C VAL A 229 15.63 -10.08 -19.98
N ALA A 230 15.13 -10.82 -18.98
CA ALA A 230 15.54 -12.20 -18.75
C ALA A 230 15.12 -13.14 -19.89
N GLY A 231 13.90 -12.96 -20.41
CA GLY A 231 13.39 -13.74 -21.54
C GLY A 231 14.11 -13.47 -22.84
N GLU A 232 14.46 -12.21 -23.11
CA GLU A 232 15.23 -11.82 -24.29
C GLU A 232 16.65 -12.40 -24.24
N ALA A 233 17.31 -12.31 -23.08
CA ALA A 233 18.65 -12.87 -22.86
C ALA A 233 18.67 -14.40 -22.67
N LYS A 234 17.50 -15.04 -22.49
CA LYS A 234 17.34 -16.48 -22.22
C LYS A 234 18.16 -16.97 -21.02
N VAL A 235 18.20 -16.19 -19.96
CA VAL A 235 18.90 -16.53 -18.70
C VAL A 235 17.91 -16.77 -17.56
N PRO A 236 18.28 -17.57 -16.53
CA PRO A 236 17.43 -17.76 -15.36
C PRO A 236 17.08 -16.45 -14.67
N PHE A 237 15.82 -16.34 -14.22
CA PHE A 237 15.30 -15.19 -13.50
C PHE A 237 15.02 -15.55 -12.04
N PHE A 238 15.65 -14.81 -11.13
CA PHE A 238 15.41 -14.91 -9.69
C PHE A 238 14.63 -13.66 -9.25
N SER A 239 13.42 -13.84 -8.73
CA SER A 239 12.59 -12.74 -8.23
C SER A 239 12.46 -12.84 -6.72
N ILE A 240 12.68 -11.73 -6.02
CA ILE A 240 12.41 -11.59 -4.59
C ILE A 240 11.81 -10.21 -4.31
N SER A 241 10.86 -10.12 -3.39
CA SER A 241 10.37 -8.84 -2.92
C SER A 241 11.27 -8.30 -1.81
N GLY A 242 11.54 -6.99 -1.81
CA GLY A 242 12.31 -6.31 -0.78
C GLY A 242 11.73 -6.52 0.62
N SER A 243 10.39 -6.59 0.73
CA SER A 243 9.69 -6.85 1.99
C SER A 243 9.97 -8.24 2.56
N GLU A 244 10.40 -9.23 1.76
CA GLU A 244 10.78 -10.56 2.27
C GLU A 244 12.08 -10.55 3.07
N PHE A 245 12.89 -9.50 2.94
CA PHE A 245 14.12 -9.34 3.68
C PHE A 245 13.92 -8.71 5.06
N VAL A 246 12.76 -8.11 5.32
CA VAL A 246 12.42 -7.49 6.61
C VAL A 246 11.66 -8.51 7.45
N GLU A 247 12.32 -9.11 8.43
CA GLU A 247 11.70 -10.07 9.36
C GLU A 247 11.82 -9.61 10.82
N MET A 248 10.92 -10.11 11.67
CA MET A 248 10.95 -9.85 13.13
C MET A 248 12.21 -10.40 13.84
N PHE A 249 12.97 -11.27 13.19
CA PHE A 249 14.16 -11.91 13.77
C PHE A 249 15.43 -11.36 13.15
N VAL A 250 16.28 -10.79 14.00
CA VAL A 250 17.59 -10.22 13.63
C VAL A 250 18.44 -11.25 12.87
N GLY A 251 19.05 -10.81 11.76
CA GLY A 251 19.98 -11.60 10.96
C GLY A 251 19.37 -12.59 9.97
N ARG A 252 18.03 -12.79 9.98
CA ARG A 252 17.37 -13.63 8.96
C ARG A 252 17.37 -12.99 7.58
N GLY A 253 17.11 -11.69 7.49
CA GLY A 253 17.20 -10.93 6.24
C GLY A 253 18.58 -11.06 5.58
N ALA A 254 19.64 -10.78 6.35
CA ALA A 254 21.02 -10.95 5.89
C ALA A 254 21.35 -12.39 5.44
N ALA A 255 20.85 -13.42 6.15
CA ALA A 255 21.06 -14.81 5.73
C ALA A 255 20.37 -15.12 4.39
N LYS A 256 19.14 -14.62 4.18
CA LYS A 256 18.44 -14.77 2.89
C LYS A 256 19.18 -14.10 1.75
N VAL A 257 19.73 -12.90 1.98
CA VAL A 257 20.54 -12.20 0.96
C VAL A 257 21.73 -13.07 0.54
N ARG A 258 22.49 -13.64 1.51
CA ARG A 258 23.60 -14.55 1.19
C ARG A 258 23.15 -15.77 0.40
N ASP A 259 22.06 -16.40 0.81
CA ASP A 259 21.55 -17.61 0.16
C ASP A 259 21.01 -17.34 -1.26
N LEU A 260 20.40 -16.18 -1.49
CA LEU A 260 19.97 -15.72 -2.81
C LEU A 260 21.17 -15.60 -3.75
N PHE A 261 22.19 -14.88 -3.31
CA PHE A 261 23.37 -14.62 -4.12
C PHE A 261 24.25 -15.86 -4.33
N LYS A 262 24.30 -16.76 -3.34
CA LYS A 262 24.94 -18.06 -3.51
C LYS A 262 24.26 -18.87 -4.63
N GLN A 263 22.93 -18.92 -4.64
CA GLN A 263 22.16 -19.62 -5.68
C GLN A 263 22.29 -18.95 -7.05
N ALA A 264 22.33 -17.62 -7.10
CA ALA A 264 22.59 -16.88 -8.33
C ALA A 264 23.97 -17.22 -8.91
N ASN A 265 25.00 -17.27 -8.05
CA ASN A 265 26.36 -17.63 -8.45
C ASN A 265 26.49 -19.08 -8.96
N GLU A 266 25.69 -20.02 -8.42
CA GLU A 266 25.63 -21.40 -8.91
C GLU A 266 24.94 -21.54 -10.28
N LYS A 267 24.06 -20.61 -10.64
CA LYS A 267 23.28 -20.63 -11.90
C LYS A 267 23.65 -19.51 -12.87
N ALA A 268 24.81 -18.89 -12.71
CA ALA A 268 25.28 -17.81 -13.58
C ALA A 268 25.54 -18.32 -15.02
N PRO A 269 25.27 -17.53 -16.07
CA PRO A 269 24.73 -16.16 -16.05
C PRO A 269 23.23 -16.12 -15.71
N CYS A 270 22.81 -15.14 -14.91
CA CYS A 270 21.40 -15.00 -14.46
C CYS A 270 21.06 -13.56 -14.07
N ILE A 271 19.76 -13.27 -13.95
CA ILE A 271 19.25 -11.99 -13.45
C ILE A 271 18.66 -12.18 -12.04
N VAL A 272 19.06 -11.30 -11.12
CA VAL A 272 18.47 -11.19 -9.78
C VAL A 272 17.62 -9.93 -9.73
N PHE A 273 16.31 -10.09 -9.63
CA PHE A 273 15.34 -9.00 -9.51
C PHE A 273 14.89 -8.83 -8.06
N ILE A 274 15.01 -7.60 -7.56
CA ILE A 274 14.56 -7.19 -6.23
C ILE A 274 13.47 -6.13 -6.41
N ASP A 275 12.22 -6.50 -6.17
CA ASP A 275 11.10 -5.56 -6.17
C ASP A 275 11.06 -4.76 -4.87
N GLU A 276 10.43 -3.58 -4.87
CA GLU A 276 10.28 -2.71 -3.68
C GLU A 276 11.58 -2.53 -2.88
N ILE A 277 12.71 -2.30 -3.56
CA ILE A 277 14.03 -2.24 -2.90
C ILE A 277 14.11 -1.12 -1.86
N ASP A 278 13.23 -0.13 -1.90
CA ASP A 278 13.09 0.91 -0.88
C ASP A 278 12.71 0.40 0.51
N THR A 279 12.11 -0.78 0.61
CA THR A 279 11.81 -1.42 1.91
C THR A 279 13.07 -1.78 2.71
N VAL A 280 14.15 -2.20 2.04
CA VAL A 280 15.45 -2.55 2.65
C VAL A 280 16.46 -1.42 2.49
N GLY A 281 16.39 -0.71 1.37
CA GLY A 281 17.33 0.30 0.95
C GLY A 281 17.09 1.70 1.51
N LYS A 282 16.13 1.90 2.43
CA LYS A 282 15.81 3.23 2.96
C LYS A 282 16.99 3.84 3.74
N ARG A 283 17.25 5.14 3.51
CA ARG A 283 18.22 5.95 4.25
C ARG A 283 18.03 5.83 5.76
N ARG A 284 19.12 6.02 6.49
CA ARG A 284 19.14 6.07 7.96
C ARG A 284 18.34 7.28 8.43
N ASP A 285 17.17 7.04 9.00
CA ASP A 285 16.45 8.07 9.74
C ASP A 285 17.14 8.18 11.11
N ALA A 286 17.48 9.41 11.53
CA ALA A 286 18.21 9.69 12.78
C ALA A 286 17.37 9.45 14.07
N GLY A 287 16.42 8.52 14.03
CA GLY A 287 15.55 8.14 15.12
C GLY A 287 16.07 6.92 15.89
N LEU A 288 15.94 6.97 17.22
CA LEU A 288 16.47 5.99 18.15
C LEU A 288 15.73 4.63 18.05
N SER A 289 16.49 3.57 17.74
CA SER A 289 16.25 2.16 18.16
C SER A 289 15.06 1.37 17.55
N THR A 290 14.99 1.22 16.22
CA THR A 290 14.22 0.12 15.57
C THR A 290 14.79 -0.35 14.21
N ASN A 291 15.97 0.13 13.77
CA ASN A 291 16.48 -0.08 12.40
C ASN A 291 17.57 -1.15 12.22
N ASP A 292 18.01 -1.84 13.28
CA ASP A 292 19.22 -2.68 13.24
C ASP A 292 19.14 -3.86 12.26
N GLU A 293 17.97 -4.49 12.11
CA GLU A 293 17.77 -5.62 11.21
C GLU A 293 17.78 -5.21 9.73
N ARG A 294 17.12 -4.09 9.41
CA ARG A 294 17.12 -3.51 8.06
C ARG A 294 18.52 -3.08 7.66
N GLU A 295 19.23 -2.41 8.56
CA GLU A 295 20.61 -1.97 8.32
C GLU A 295 21.58 -3.13 8.11
N GLN A 296 21.46 -4.19 8.91
CA GLN A 296 22.28 -5.38 8.74
C GLN A 296 22.02 -6.03 7.38
N THR A 297 20.76 -6.11 6.96
CA THR A 297 20.36 -6.71 5.69
C THR A 297 20.79 -5.87 4.49
N LEU A 298 20.67 -4.54 4.58
CA LEU A 298 21.20 -3.60 3.60
C LEU A 298 22.73 -3.74 3.45
N ASN A 299 23.47 -3.72 4.56
CA ASN A 299 24.93 -3.88 4.51
C ASN A 299 25.35 -5.22 3.93
N GLN A 300 24.60 -6.30 4.20
CA GLN A 300 24.84 -7.58 3.56
C GLN A 300 24.61 -7.51 2.05
N LEU A 301 23.52 -6.89 1.59
CA LEU A 301 23.25 -6.70 0.16
C LEU A 301 24.38 -5.93 -0.53
N LEU A 302 24.87 -4.85 0.10
CA LEU A 302 26.00 -4.08 -0.40
C LEU A 302 27.29 -4.92 -0.49
N THR A 303 27.55 -5.73 0.54
CA THR A 303 28.73 -6.61 0.58
C THR A 303 28.68 -7.68 -0.50
N GLU A 304 27.51 -8.29 -0.72
CA GLU A 304 27.33 -9.26 -1.80
C GLU A 304 27.52 -8.58 -3.17
N MET A 305 26.87 -7.44 -3.42
CA MET A 305 27.01 -6.70 -4.69
C MET A 305 28.45 -6.30 -5.02
N ASP A 306 29.22 -5.89 -4.02
CA ASP A 306 30.65 -5.55 -4.19
C ASP A 306 31.51 -6.83 -4.37
N GLY A 307 31.10 -7.96 -3.78
CA GLY A 307 31.82 -9.23 -3.75
C GLY A 307 31.75 -10.08 -5.03
N PHE A 308 30.88 -9.76 -6.01
CA PHE A 308 30.80 -10.55 -7.24
C PHE A 308 31.99 -10.38 -8.18
N ASP A 309 32.34 -11.49 -8.80
CA ASP A 309 33.21 -11.51 -9.97
C ASP A 309 32.42 -11.00 -11.18
N ASN A 310 32.90 -9.92 -11.78
CA ASN A 310 32.29 -9.30 -12.96
C ASN A 310 32.20 -10.27 -14.14
N HIS A 311 33.07 -11.28 -14.20
CA HIS A 311 33.20 -12.19 -15.33
C HIS A 311 32.10 -13.26 -15.40
N LYS A 312 31.31 -13.47 -14.33
CA LYS A 312 30.29 -14.52 -14.29
C LYS A 312 28.95 -14.14 -14.93
N GLY A 313 28.74 -12.88 -15.30
CA GLY A 313 27.51 -12.43 -15.97
C GLY A 313 26.27 -12.45 -15.07
N ILE A 314 26.39 -12.00 -13.83
CA ILE A 314 25.27 -11.82 -12.90
C ILE A 314 24.86 -10.35 -12.91
N VAL A 315 23.59 -10.07 -13.19
CA VAL A 315 23.05 -8.70 -13.21
C VAL A 315 21.95 -8.56 -12.15
N VAL A 316 22.07 -7.55 -11.30
CA VAL A 316 21.06 -7.24 -10.26
C VAL A 316 20.15 -6.12 -10.75
N ILE A 317 18.85 -6.36 -10.85
CA ILE A 317 17.85 -5.35 -11.21
C ILE A 317 17.00 -5.02 -9.99
N GLY A 318 17.01 -3.77 -9.55
CA GLY A 318 16.14 -3.28 -8.47
C GLY A 318 14.96 -2.49 -9.05
N ALA A 319 13.78 -2.58 -8.45
CA ALA A 319 12.65 -1.70 -8.77
C ALA A 319 12.25 -0.87 -7.55
N THR A 320 11.97 0.42 -7.76
CA THR A 320 11.43 1.29 -6.71
C THR A 320 10.48 2.34 -7.28
N ASN A 321 9.52 2.75 -6.45
CA ASN A 321 8.69 3.94 -6.68
C ASN A 321 9.25 5.18 -5.95
N ARG A 322 10.27 5.03 -5.10
CA ARG A 322 10.79 6.03 -4.16
C ARG A 322 12.33 6.15 -4.22
N PRO A 323 12.89 6.58 -5.36
CA PRO A 323 14.34 6.64 -5.54
C PRO A 323 15.04 7.62 -4.58
N ASP A 324 14.33 8.63 -4.09
CA ASP A 324 14.79 9.66 -3.15
C ASP A 324 15.02 9.12 -1.73
N THR A 325 14.22 8.12 -1.33
CA THR A 325 14.33 7.49 0.00
C THR A 325 15.48 6.49 0.10
N LEU A 326 16.06 6.09 -1.04
CA LEU A 326 17.12 5.09 -1.10
C LEU A 326 18.45 5.62 -0.55
N ASP A 327 19.20 4.73 0.11
CA ASP A 327 20.55 4.99 0.58
C ASP A 327 21.46 5.31 -0.61
N PRO A 328 22.13 6.48 -0.64
CA PRO A 328 23.08 6.83 -1.69
C PRO A 328 24.18 5.79 -1.90
N ALA A 329 24.48 4.97 -0.88
CA ALA A 329 25.41 3.85 -0.99
C ALA A 329 24.98 2.83 -2.06
N LEU A 330 23.69 2.56 -2.23
CA LEU A 330 23.18 1.63 -3.27
C LEU A 330 23.43 2.15 -4.69
N LEU A 331 23.49 3.47 -4.84
CA LEU A 331 23.57 4.18 -6.12
C LEU A 331 25.01 4.50 -6.54
N ARG A 332 26.01 3.98 -5.81
CA ARG A 332 27.42 4.19 -6.13
C ARG A 332 27.85 3.28 -7.30
N PRO A 333 28.82 3.71 -8.13
CA PRO A 333 29.38 2.87 -9.18
C PRO A 333 29.84 1.51 -8.65
N GLY A 334 29.46 0.43 -9.34
CA GLY A 334 29.69 -0.96 -8.91
C GLY A 334 28.53 -1.60 -8.15
N ARG A 335 27.41 -0.89 -7.96
CA ARG A 335 26.18 -1.42 -7.38
C ARG A 335 25.03 -1.22 -8.36
N PHE A 336 24.08 -0.33 -8.08
CA PHE A 336 23.12 0.16 -9.08
C PHE A 336 23.75 1.32 -9.84
N ASP A 337 24.61 0.99 -10.80
CA ASP A 337 25.34 1.95 -11.63
C ASP A 337 24.49 2.50 -12.77
N ARG A 338 23.46 1.76 -13.21
CA ARG A 338 22.46 2.22 -14.18
C ARG A 338 21.17 2.62 -13.49
N ARG A 339 20.61 3.77 -13.87
CA ARG A 339 19.23 4.16 -13.53
C ARG A 339 18.44 4.22 -14.81
N VAL A 340 17.34 3.47 -14.87
CA VAL A 340 16.44 3.43 -16.02
C VAL A 340 15.10 4.00 -15.56
N PRO A 341 14.73 5.21 -15.99
CA PRO A 341 13.41 5.75 -15.70
C PRO A 341 12.35 4.94 -16.49
N VAL A 342 11.27 4.59 -15.81
CA VAL A 342 10.10 3.87 -16.35
C VAL A 342 8.88 4.75 -16.07
N GLU A 343 8.70 5.76 -16.92
CA GLU A 343 7.69 6.80 -16.75
C GLU A 343 6.30 6.30 -17.18
N LEU A 344 5.28 7.16 -17.02
CA LEU A 344 3.95 6.85 -17.53
C LEU A 344 3.97 6.86 -19.06
N PRO A 345 3.17 5.99 -19.71
CA PRO A 345 3.12 5.93 -21.17
C PRO A 345 2.51 7.21 -21.77
N ASP A 346 3.09 7.65 -22.87
CA ASP A 346 2.55 8.68 -23.77
C ASP A 346 1.31 8.17 -24.52
N LEU A 347 0.63 9.04 -25.26
CA LEU A 347 -0.55 8.66 -26.05
C LEU A 347 -0.31 7.43 -26.96
N ALA A 348 0.82 7.39 -27.66
CA ALA A 348 1.18 6.27 -28.54
C ALA A 348 1.43 4.98 -27.74
N GLY A 349 2.14 5.08 -26.62
CA GLY A 349 2.38 4.00 -25.68
C GLY A 349 1.09 3.46 -25.06
N ARG A 350 0.16 4.32 -24.66
CA ARG A 350 -1.16 3.91 -24.14
C ARG A 350 -1.94 3.13 -25.18
N LYS A 351 -1.98 3.62 -26.42
CA LYS A 351 -2.61 2.93 -27.55
C LYS A 351 -1.98 1.56 -27.79
N ALA A 352 -0.65 1.46 -27.73
CA ALA A 352 0.07 0.20 -27.90
C ALA A 352 -0.21 -0.79 -26.75
N ILE A 353 -0.26 -0.32 -25.50
CA ILE A 353 -0.61 -1.13 -24.32
C ILE A 353 -2.06 -1.63 -24.41
N LEU A 354 -2.99 -0.75 -24.77
CA LEU A 354 -4.40 -1.12 -25.00
C LEU A 354 -4.52 -2.16 -26.11
N ALA A 355 -3.80 -1.99 -27.22
CA ALA A 355 -3.80 -2.94 -28.33
C ALA A 355 -3.21 -4.30 -27.93
N LEU A 356 -2.17 -4.30 -27.09
CA LEU A 356 -1.55 -5.52 -26.57
C LEU A 356 -2.57 -6.33 -25.76
N HIS A 357 -3.18 -5.71 -24.75
CA HIS A 357 -4.19 -6.36 -23.90
C HIS A 357 -5.52 -6.63 -24.60
N ALA A 358 -5.83 -5.88 -25.66
CA ALA A 358 -6.99 -6.15 -26.50
C ALA A 358 -6.92 -7.52 -27.18
N ASN A 359 -5.71 -8.04 -27.48
CA ASN A 359 -5.54 -9.36 -28.08
C ASN A 359 -5.92 -10.50 -27.14
N ASP A 360 -5.85 -10.27 -25.82
CA ASP A 360 -6.22 -11.27 -24.81
C ASP A 360 -7.75 -11.42 -24.68
N VAL A 361 -8.52 -10.47 -25.23
CA VAL A 361 -9.98 -10.38 -25.07
C VAL A 361 -10.70 -10.43 -26.41
N LYS A 362 -11.85 -11.12 -26.45
CA LYS A 362 -12.69 -11.16 -27.65
C LYS A 362 -13.43 -9.83 -27.83
N MET A 363 -12.98 -9.01 -28.77
CA MET A 363 -13.57 -7.71 -29.09
C MET A 363 -14.43 -7.75 -30.36
N THR A 364 -15.33 -6.77 -30.52
CA THR A 364 -15.93 -6.44 -31.82
C THR A 364 -14.91 -5.78 -32.75
N GLY A 365 -15.10 -5.87 -34.07
CA GLY A 365 -14.10 -5.37 -35.04
C GLY A 365 -14.03 -3.85 -35.20
N ASP A 366 -14.94 -3.11 -34.58
CA ASP A 366 -15.12 -1.66 -34.74
C ASP A 366 -14.84 -0.92 -33.42
N ILE A 367 -13.67 -1.18 -32.83
CA ILE A 367 -13.24 -0.56 -31.56
C ILE A 367 -12.17 0.47 -31.89
N ASP A 368 -12.45 1.72 -31.52
CA ASP A 368 -11.50 2.81 -31.65
C ASP A 368 -10.74 2.99 -30.33
N LEU A 369 -9.54 2.41 -30.28
CA LEU A 369 -8.63 2.51 -29.14
C LEU A 369 -7.98 3.90 -29.01
N ASP A 370 -8.03 4.71 -30.06
CA ASP A 370 -7.44 6.05 -30.09
C ASP A 370 -8.23 7.01 -29.18
N VAL A 371 -9.56 6.94 -29.28
CA VAL A 371 -10.48 7.66 -28.39
C VAL A 371 -10.30 7.24 -26.94
N ILE A 372 -10.09 5.95 -26.68
CA ILE A 372 -9.86 5.44 -25.33
C ILE A 372 -8.51 5.93 -24.77
N ALA A 373 -7.44 5.89 -25.58
CA ALA A 373 -6.12 6.35 -25.16
C ALA A 373 -6.10 7.85 -24.82
N ARG A 374 -6.86 8.67 -25.56
CA ARG A 374 -7.08 10.09 -25.24
C ARG A 374 -7.88 10.29 -23.95
N ALA A 375 -8.90 9.45 -23.71
CA ALA A 375 -9.74 9.53 -22.51
C ALA A 375 -9.06 9.03 -21.22
N THR A 376 -7.83 8.51 -21.29
CA THR A 376 -7.07 7.98 -20.15
C THR A 376 -5.71 8.67 -19.97
N PRO A 377 -5.63 10.02 -19.89
CA PRO A 377 -4.37 10.71 -19.67
C PRO A 377 -3.79 10.36 -18.31
N GLY A 378 -2.47 10.12 -18.26
CA GLY A 378 -1.77 9.75 -17.02
C GLY A 378 -2.07 8.35 -16.47
N ALA A 379 -2.85 7.52 -17.18
CA ALA A 379 -3.10 6.14 -16.79
C ALA A 379 -1.82 5.30 -16.89
N SER A 380 -1.56 4.48 -15.87
CA SER A 380 -0.45 3.53 -15.89
C SER A 380 -0.76 2.32 -16.78
N GLY A 381 0.26 1.55 -17.17
CA GLY A 381 0.04 0.32 -17.95
C GLY A 381 -0.87 -0.69 -17.23
N ALA A 382 -0.78 -0.76 -15.90
CA ALA A 382 -1.67 -1.56 -15.07
C ALA A 382 -3.12 -1.06 -15.11
N ASP A 383 -3.34 0.25 -15.11
CA ASP A 383 -4.69 0.83 -15.21
C ASP A 383 -5.32 0.52 -16.58
N LEU A 384 -4.53 0.63 -17.66
CA LEU A 384 -4.99 0.30 -19.02
C LEU A 384 -5.33 -1.19 -19.17
N SER A 385 -4.51 -2.08 -18.61
CA SER A 385 -4.82 -3.51 -18.56
C SER A 385 -6.11 -3.76 -17.78
N ASN A 386 -6.30 -3.06 -16.65
CA ASN A 386 -7.50 -3.18 -15.84
C ASN A 386 -8.76 -2.67 -16.57
N ILE A 387 -8.66 -1.58 -17.35
CA ILE A 387 -9.78 -1.08 -18.18
C ILE A 387 -10.25 -2.15 -19.16
N ILE A 388 -9.33 -2.82 -19.87
CA ILE A 388 -9.68 -3.89 -20.81
C ILE A 388 -10.32 -5.08 -20.08
N ASN A 389 -9.77 -5.47 -18.94
CA ASN A 389 -10.32 -6.57 -18.13
C ASN A 389 -11.73 -6.23 -17.60
N GLU A 390 -11.95 -5.02 -17.09
CA GLU A 390 -13.26 -4.56 -16.65
C GLU A 390 -14.27 -4.54 -17.80
N ALA A 391 -13.84 -4.18 -19.01
CA ALA A 391 -14.70 -4.19 -20.19
C ALA A 391 -15.13 -5.62 -20.55
N ALA A 392 -14.22 -6.59 -20.43
CA ALA A 392 -14.53 -8.01 -20.57
C ALA A 392 -15.53 -8.49 -19.51
N LEU A 393 -15.30 -8.16 -18.24
CA LEU A 393 -16.21 -8.51 -17.14
C LEU A 393 -17.59 -7.87 -17.32
N ARG A 394 -17.66 -6.63 -17.79
CA ARG A 394 -18.92 -5.94 -18.12
C ARG A 394 -19.66 -6.63 -19.26
N ALA A 395 -18.97 -7.00 -20.34
CA ALA A 395 -19.58 -7.74 -21.44
C ALA A 395 -20.19 -9.06 -20.96
N VAL A 396 -19.47 -9.81 -20.12
CA VAL A 396 -19.96 -11.05 -19.50
C VAL A 396 -21.17 -10.79 -18.59
N ARG A 397 -21.13 -9.74 -17.74
CA ARG A 397 -22.27 -9.32 -16.90
C ARG A 397 -23.52 -9.00 -17.72
N MET A 398 -23.35 -8.45 -18.93
CA MET A 398 -24.44 -8.14 -19.87
C MET A 398 -24.86 -9.34 -20.74
N GLY A 399 -24.33 -10.53 -20.49
CA GLY A 399 -24.63 -11.74 -21.27
C GLY A 399 -24.06 -11.74 -22.69
N ARG A 400 -23.05 -10.91 -22.96
CA ARG A 400 -22.39 -10.81 -24.26
C ARG A 400 -21.10 -11.63 -24.28
N ASN A 401 -20.77 -12.17 -25.46
CA ASN A 401 -19.57 -12.96 -25.70
C ASN A 401 -18.41 -12.15 -26.33
N ARG A 402 -18.65 -10.87 -26.63
CA ARG A 402 -17.67 -9.95 -27.22
C ARG A 402 -17.80 -8.57 -26.57
N VAL A 403 -16.67 -7.93 -26.34
CA VAL A 403 -16.57 -6.56 -25.79
C VAL A 403 -16.87 -5.55 -26.90
N THR A 404 -17.62 -4.50 -26.55
CA THR A 404 -17.98 -3.38 -27.45
C THR A 404 -17.29 -2.07 -27.05
N GLN A 405 -17.30 -1.06 -27.92
CA GLN A 405 -16.76 0.27 -27.61
C GLN A 405 -17.36 0.87 -26.32
N GLU A 406 -18.67 0.73 -26.14
CA GLU A 406 -19.38 1.23 -24.95
C GLU A 406 -18.92 0.54 -23.66
N ASP A 407 -18.53 -0.74 -23.73
CA ASP A 407 -18.00 -1.45 -22.57
C ASP A 407 -16.66 -0.86 -22.14
N ILE A 408 -15.77 -0.58 -23.09
CA ILE A 408 -14.46 -0.01 -22.80
C ILE A 408 -14.59 1.42 -22.30
N GLN A 409 -15.42 2.24 -22.95
CA GLN A 409 -15.67 3.62 -22.53
C GLN A 409 -16.21 3.69 -21.10
N GLU A 410 -17.15 2.83 -20.72
CA GLU A 410 -17.56 2.85 -19.32
C GLU A 410 -16.53 2.21 -18.38
N SER A 411 -15.74 1.24 -18.82
CA SER A 411 -14.66 0.71 -17.99
C SER A 411 -13.60 1.77 -17.66
N VAL A 412 -13.33 2.72 -18.55
CA VAL A 412 -12.53 3.91 -18.24
C VAL A 412 -13.14 4.67 -17.06
N GLU A 413 -14.44 4.94 -17.09
CA GLU A 413 -15.12 5.63 -15.99
C GLU A 413 -15.14 4.81 -14.69
N VAL A 414 -15.28 3.50 -14.77
CA VAL A 414 -15.25 2.62 -13.59
C VAL A 414 -13.87 2.61 -12.94
N VAL A 415 -12.81 2.60 -13.72
CA VAL A 415 -11.43 2.62 -13.20
C VAL A 415 -11.06 3.99 -12.63
N ILE A 416 -11.44 5.08 -13.30
CA ILE A 416 -11.10 6.45 -12.87
C ILE A 416 -12.01 6.94 -11.73
N ALA A 417 -13.33 6.77 -11.88
CA ALA A 417 -14.34 7.35 -11.00
C ALA A 417 -15.08 6.30 -10.14
N GLY A 418 -14.89 5.01 -10.35
CA GLY A 418 -15.56 3.94 -9.59
C GLY A 418 -16.89 3.47 -10.20
N GLU A 419 -17.49 2.43 -9.61
CA GLU A 419 -18.77 1.89 -10.05
C GLU A 419 -19.95 2.85 -9.77
N LYS A 420 -20.99 2.76 -10.59
CA LYS A 420 -22.25 3.50 -10.39
C LYS A 420 -22.93 3.03 -9.10
N ARG A 421 -23.25 3.96 -8.19
CA ARG A 421 -24.03 3.64 -6.98
C ARG A 421 -25.49 3.41 -7.37
N LYS A 422 -25.93 2.15 -7.30
CA LYS A 422 -27.34 1.78 -7.58
C LYS A 422 -28.32 2.17 -6.46
N SER A 423 -27.83 2.40 -5.24
CA SER A 423 -28.66 2.64 -4.05
C SER A 423 -28.78 4.11 -3.63
N THR A 424 -27.94 4.99 -4.15
CA THR A 424 -27.95 6.41 -3.77
C THR A 424 -28.90 7.18 -4.68
N VAL A 425 -30.15 7.36 -4.23
CA VAL A 425 -31.10 8.26 -4.88
C VAL A 425 -30.89 9.65 -4.29
N LEU A 426 -30.32 10.56 -5.08
CA LEU A 426 -30.23 11.98 -4.72
C LEU A 426 -31.65 12.57 -4.65
N SER A 427 -31.91 13.44 -3.69
CA SER A 427 -33.16 14.21 -3.70
C SER A 427 -33.23 15.11 -4.93
N GLU A 428 -34.43 15.45 -5.40
CA GLU A 428 -34.61 16.36 -6.54
C GLU A 428 -33.87 17.70 -6.37
N ARG A 429 -33.76 18.18 -5.12
CA ARG A 429 -33.01 19.39 -4.79
C ARG A 429 -31.50 19.18 -4.95
N GLU A 430 -30.95 18.09 -4.44
CA GLU A 430 -29.53 17.78 -4.59
C GLU A 430 -29.18 17.52 -6.05
N LYS A 431 -29.99 16.74 -6.76
CA LYS A 431 -29.84 16.49 -8.19
C LYS A 431 -29.84 17.80 -8.99
N LYS A 432 -30.70 18.75 -8.61
CA LYS A 432 -30.70 20.09 -9.17
C LYS A 432 -29.39 20.82 -8.88
N ILE A 433 -28.92 20.86 -7.63
CA ILE A 433 -27.65 21.53 -7.27
C ILE A 433 -26.47 20.94 -8.06
N VAL A 434 -26.31 19.62 -8.05
CA VAL A 434 -25.23 18.92 -8.77
C VAL A 434 -25.31 19.21 -10.27
N ALA A 435 -26.51 19.26 -10.87
CA ALA A 435 -26.63 19.59 -12.29
C ALA A 435 -26.15 21.01 -12.62
N TYR A 436 -26.43 22.00 -11.78
CA TYR A 436 -25.88 23.36 -11.99
C TYR A 436 -24.37 23.40 -11.74
N HIS A 437 -23.88 22.63 -10.78
CA HIS A 437 -22.45 22.50 -10.48
C HIS A 437 -21.67 21.96 -11.70
N GLU A 438 -22.08 20.82 -12.24
CA GLU A 438 -21.40 20.19 -13.38
C GLU A 438 -21.50 21.04 -14.66
N ILE A 439 -22.67 21.64 -14.93
CA ILE A 439 -22.81 22.57 -16.06
C ILE A 439 -21.95 23.82 -15.86
N GLY A 440 -21.73 24.25 -14.61
CA GLY A 440 -20.82 25.34 -14.27
C GLY A 440 -19.40 25.08 -14.78
N HIS A 441 -18.84 23.90 -14.48
CA HIS A 441 -17.54 23.49 -15.01
C HIS A 441 -17.53 23.44 -16.54
N ALA A 442 -18.53 22.79 -17.14
CA ALA A 442 -18.61 22.61 -18.58
C ALA A 442 -18.73 23.93 -19.36
N MET A 443 -19.53 24.88 -18.87
CA MET A 443 -19.72 26.17 -19.51
C MET A 443 -18.48 27.07 -19.42
N VAL A 444 -17.81 27.08 -18.26
CA VAL A 444 -16.57 27.85 -18.11
C VAL A 444 -15.49 27.29 -19.03
N ALA A 445 -15.35 25.95 -19.11
CA ALA A 445 -14.43 25.31 -20.03
C ALA A 445 -14.73 25.65 -21.50
N ALA A 446 -16.00 25.52 -21.92
CA ALA A 446 -16.38 25.77 -23.32
C ALA A 446 -16.30 27.25 -23.74
N ALA A 447 -16.33 28.19 -22.80
CA ALA A 447 -16.20 29.62 -23.10
C ALA A 447 -14.73 30.07 -23.28
N GLN A 448 -13.77 29.30 -22.79
CA GLN A 448 -12.34 29.60 -22.85
C GLN A 448 -11.72 29.06 -24.14
N LYS A 449 -10.70 29.75 -24.66
CA LYS A 449 -10.09 29.42 -25.96
C LYS A 449 -8.97 28.37 -25.87
N GLY A 450 -8.42 28.13 -24.67
CA GLY A 450 -7.37 27.14 -24.42
C GLY A 450 -7.81 25.95 -23.57
N SER A 451 -9.11 25.80 -23.27
CA SER A 451 -9.60 24.71 -22.43
C SER A 451 -9.86 23.44 -23.24
N ALA A 452 -9.55 22.29 -22.65
CA ALA A 452 -9.82 20.97 -23.19
C ALA A 452 -11.33 20.80 -23.48
N PRO A 453 -11.72 20.30 -24.66
CA PRO A 453 -13.13 20.16 -25.01
C PRO A 453 -13.85 19.21 -24.05
N VAL A 454 -15.08 19.60 -23.69
CA VAL A 454 -15.94 18.79 -22.83
C VAL A 454 -16.39 17.56 -23.62
N SER A 455 -16.06 16.37 -23.12
CA SER A 455 -16.41 15.09 -23.74
C SER A 455 -17.71 14.51 -23.17
N LYS A 456 -17.93 14.64 -21.85
CA LYS A 456 -19.11 14.09 -21.19
C LYS A 456 -19.41 14.77 -19.86
N ILE A 457 -20.68 14.93 -19.54
CA ILE A 457 -21.16 15.51 -18.27
C ILE A 457 -22.17 14.52 -17.66
N THR A 458 -22.02 14.17 -16.38
CA THR A 458 -22.94 13.26 -15.71
C THR A 458 -23.19 13.63 -14.26
N ILE A 459 -24.41 13.41 -13.79
CA ILE A 459 -24.85 13.61 -12.39
C ILE A 459 -25.15 12.26 -11.70
N VAL A 460 -24.65 11.16 -12.26
CA VAL A 460 -24.83 9.81 -11.72
C VAL A 460 -23.76 9.56 -10.66
N PRO A 461 -24.14 9.32 -9.40
CA PRO A 461 -23.18 9.17 -8.31
C PRO A 461 -22.33 7.91 -8.46
N ARG A 462 -21.04 8.04 -8.13
CA ARG A 462 -20.04 6.98 -8.23
C ARG A 462 -19.51 6.53 -6.86
N THR A 463 -18.90 5.34 -6.79
CA THR A 463 -18.36 4.81 -5.52
C THR A 463 -17.19 5.61 -4.98
N SER A 464 -16.44 6.32 -5.83
CA SER A 464 -15.34 7.25 -5.45
C SER A 464 -15.78 8.42 -4.57
N GLY A 465 -17.09 8.67 -4.43
CA GLY A 465 -17.62 9.80 -3.68
C GLY A 465 -18.02 11.00 -4.55
N ALA A 466 -17.75 10.96 -5.86
CA ALA A 466 -18.24 11.95 -6.80
C ALA A 466 -19.77 11.82 -7.00
N LEU A 467 -20.50 12.92 -6.78
CA LEU A 467 -21.96 13.01 -7.01
C LEU A 467 -22.30 13.32 -8.48
N GLY A 468 -21.37 13.94 -9.18
CA GLY A 468 -21.34 14.19 -10.61
C GLY A 468 -19.89 14.41 -11.04
N TYR A 469 -19.64 14.48 -12.35
CA TYR A 469 -18.37 14.95 -12.87
C TYR A 469 -18.50 15.41 -14.34
N THR A 470 -17.56 16.27 -14.73
CA THR A 470 -17.38 16.75 -16.10
C THR A 470 -16.05 16.25 -16.64
N MET A 471 -16.08 15.45 -17.70
CA MET A 471 -14.91 14.90 -18.35
C MET A 471 -14.47 15.81 -19.50
N GLN A 472 -13.22 16.24 -19.43
CA GLN A 472 -12.54 17.02 -20.47
C GLN A 472 -11.43 16.14 -21.06
N VAL A 473 -11.30 16.15 -22.39
CA VAL A 473 -10.30 15.35 -23.10
C VAL A 473 -9.57 16.27 -24.05
N GLU A 474 -8.27 16.44 -23.86
CA GLU A 474 -7.43 17.21 -24.78
C GLU A 474 -7.24 16.46 -26.10
N ASP A 475 -7.15 17.20 -27.20
CA ASP A 475 -6.88 16.63 -28.53
C ASP A 475 -5.43 16.14 -28.64
N ASP A 476 -4.49 16.89 -28.03
CA ASP A 476 -3.05 16.61 -28.00
C ASP A 476 -2.51 16.69 -26.57
N GLU A 477 -1.48 15.87 -26.26
CA GLU A 477 -0.76 15.99 -24.99
C GLU A 477 0.27 17.12 -25.06
N HIS A 478 0.06 18.20 -24.31
CA HIS A 478 1.01 19.29 -24.19
C HIS A 478 1.78 19.22 -22.86
N TYR A 479 3.11 19.27 -22.94
CA TYR A 479 4.00 19.22 -21.77
C TYR A 479 4.24 20.59 -21.11
N LEU A 480 3.91 21.67 -21.81
CA LEU A 480 4.14 23.05 -21.36
C LEU A 480 2.78 23.72 -21.19
N VAL A 481 2.54 24.27 -20.01
CA VAL A 481 1.31 25.02 -19.68
C VAL A 481 1.70 26.48 -19.47
N THR A 482 1.00 27.37 -20.15
CA THR A 482 1.16 28.82 -20.02
C THR A 482 0.51 29.37 -18.75
N LYS A 483 0.85 30.60 -18.35
CA LYS A 483 0.21 31.25 -17.19
C LYS A 483 -1.29 31.42 -17.45
N GLU A 484 -1.66 31.76 -18.68
CA GLU A 484 -3.03 31.94 -19.13
C GLU A 484 -3.82 30.63 -19.04
N GLU A 485 -3.30 29.52 -19.56
CA GLU A 485 -3.94 28.21 -19.48
C GLU A 485 -4.10 27.73 -18.03
N ALA A 486 -3.09 27.96 -17.17
CA ALA A 486 -3.19 27.61 -15.75
C ALA A 486 -4.28 28.43 -15.04
N MET A 487 -4.41 29.72 -15.35
CA MET A 487 -5.51 30.57 -14.85
C MET A 487 -6.88 30.10 -15.36
N GLU A 488 -6.96 29.71 -16.64
CA GLU A 488 -8.16 29.14 -17.26
C GLU A 488 -8.59 27.84 -16.54
N GLN A 489 -7.64 26.94 -16.26
CA GLN A 489 -7.89 25.71 -15.49
C GLN A 489 -8.40 25.99 -14.07
N ILE A 490 -7.82 26.97 -13.36
CA ILE A 490 -8.31 27.38 -12.04
C ILE A 490 -9.75 27.92 -12.16
N ALA A 491 -10.05 28.73 -13.17
CA ALA A 491 -11.40 29.26 -13.38
C ALA A 491 -12.41 28.15 -13.68
N VAL A 492 -12.02 27.13 -14.46
CA VAL A 492 -12.84 25.92 -14.68
C VAL A 492 -13.13 25.21 -13.35
N MET A 493 -12.12 25.01 -12.48
CA MET A 493 -12.31 24.40 -11.16
C MET A 493 -13.22 25.24 -10.25
N CYS A 494 -13.17 26.57 -10.34
CA CYS A 494 -14.10 27.45 -9.62
C CYS A 494 -15.54 27.41 -10.18
N GLY A 495 -15.71 27.03 -11.45
CA GLY A 495 -16.99 27.10 -12.18
C GLY A 495 -18.18 26.43 -11.49
N GLY A 496 -18.00 25.24 -10.92
CA GLY A 496 -19.08 24.53 -10.21
C GLY A 496 -19.56 25.29 -8.97
N ARG A 497 -18.61 25.79 -8.17
CA ARG A 497 -18.90 26.64 -7.01
C ARG A 497 -19.55 27.96 -7.40
N SER A 498 -19.02 28.64 -8.42
CA SER A 498 -19.57 29.89 -8.92
C SER A 498 -21.02 29.73 -9.41
N ALA A 499 -21.36 28.60 -10.03
CA ALA A 499 -22.72 28.30 -10.47
C ALA A 499 -23.69 28.10 -9.29
N GLU A 500 -23.26 27.41 -8.23
CA GLU A 500 -24.07 27.26 -7.01
C GLU A 500 -24.38 28.60 -6.35
N GLU A 501 -23.35 29.44 -6.21
CA GLU A 501 -23.45 30.76 -5.61
C GLU A 501 -24.40 31.66 -6.40
N LEU A 502 -24.26 31.68 -7.74
CA LEU A 502 -25.04 32.52 -8.63
C LEU A 502 -26.54 32.17 -8.60
N ILE A 503 -26.87 30.88 -8.62
CA ILE A 503 -28.26 30.41 -8.78
C ILE A 503 -28.97 30.20 -7.45
N PHE A 504 -28.30 29.57 -6.47
CA PHE A 504 -28.92 29.20 -5.20
C PHE A 504 -28.60 30.18 -4.08
N LYS A 505 -27.62 31.07 -4.25
CA LYS A 505 -27.09 31.95 -3.19
C LYS A 505 -26.70 31.15 -1.94
N GLN A 506 -26.29 29.90 -2.16
CA GLN A 506 -25.92 28.93 -1.15
C GLN A 506 -24.66 28.22 -1.60
N ILE A 507 -23.91 27.76 -0.61
CA ILE A 507 -22.56 27.26 -0.72
C ILE A 507 -22.60 25.85 -0.16
N THR A 508 -22.26 24.84 -0.97
CA THR A 508 -22.23 23.45 -0.53
C THR A 508 -20.83 22.91 -0.28
N THR A 509 -20.73 21.72 0.29
CA THR A 509 -19.47 20.98 0.47
C THR A 509 -19.02 20.22 -0.78
N GLY A 510 -19.83 20.21 -1.85
CA GLY A 510 -19.53 19.49 -3.09
C GLY A 510 -18.26 19.98 -3.79
N ALA A 511 -18.00 21.30 -3.71
CA ALA A 511 -16.84 21.95 -4.33
C ALA A 511 -15.49 21.73 -3.61
N SER A 512 -15.43 20.91 -2.55
CA SER A 512 -14.23 20.78 -1.71
C SER A 512 -13.00 20.31 -2.50
N ASN A 513 -13.17 19.32 -3.38
CA ASN A 513 -12.08 18.79 -4.20
C ASN A 513 -11.62 19.81 -5.26
N ASP A 514 -12.54 20.59 -5.82
CA ASP A 514 -12.19 21.61 -6.83
C ASP A 514 -11.41 22.76 -6.20
N ILE A 515 -11.81 23.18 -4.99
CA ILE A 515 -11.08 24.19 -4.20
C ILE A 515 -9.68 23.68 -3.86
N GLU A 516 -9.53 22.42 -3.44
CA GLU A 516 -8.22 21.83 -3.14
C GLU A 516 -7.31 21.83 -4.37
N ARG A 517 -7.82 21.38 -5.53
CA ARG A 517 -7.06 21.35 -6.79
C ARG A 517 -6.70 22.74 -7.29
N ALA A 518 -7.65 23.68 -7.27
CA ALA A 518 -7.44 25.08 -7.64
C ALA A 518 -6.35 25.71 -6.76
N THR A 519 -6.43 25.50 -5.45
CA THR A 519 -5.45 26.01 -4.48
C THR A 519 -4.07 25.39 -4.71
N LYS A 520 -3.99 24.09 -4.98
CA LYS A 520 -2.72 23.40 -5.27
C LYS A 520 -2.08 23.93 -6.55
N LEU A 521 -2.86 24.12 -7.61
CA LEU A 521 -2.36 24.68 -8.87
C LEU A 521 -1.89 26.14 -8.70
N ALA A 522 -2.70 26.99 -8.06
CA ALA A 522 -2.33 28.37 -7.74
C ALA A 522 -1.05 28.43 -6.89
N ARG A 523 -0.92 27.58 -5.87
CA ARG A 523 0.29 27.51 -5.05
C ARG A 523 1.51 27.07 -5.88
N ASN A 524 1.36 26.12 -6.80
CA ASN A 524 2.45 25.70 -7.70
C ASN A 524 2.86 26.82 -8.67
N MET A 525 1.90 27.59 -9.19
CA MET A 525 2.16 28.76 -10.04
C MET A 525 3.06 29.77 -9.32
N VAL A 526 2.77 30.06 -8.04
CA VAL A 526 3.53 31.01 -7.24
C VAL A 526 4.88 30.43 -6.80
N THR A 527 4.91 29.19 -6.30
CA THR A 527 6.08 28.64 -5.60
C THR A 527 7.06 27.85 -6.47
N GLN A 528 6.58 27.21 -7.55
CA GLN A 528 7.40 26.32 -8.38
C GLN A 528 7.63 26.89 -9.77
N TYR A 529 6.59 27.44 -10.40
CA TYR A 529 6.66 27.88 -11.79
C TYR A 529 7.12 29.34 -11.94
N GLY A 530 7.11 30.12 -10.84
CA GLY A 530 7.51 31.53 -10.88
C GLY A 530 6.59 32.39 -11.74
N MET A 531 5.29 32.10 -11.73
CA MET A 531 4.26 32.77 -12.56
C MET A 531 3.61 33.98 -11.85
N SER A 532 4.03 34.31 -10.63
CA SER A 532 3.58 35.50 -9.90
C SER A 532 4.46 36.70 -10.26
N ASP A 533 3.82 37.84 -10.53
CA ASP A 533 4.52 39.10 -10.82
C ASP A 533 5.19 39.68 -9.56
N LYS A 534 4.70 39.31 -8.37
CA LYS A 534 5.24 39.74 -7.07
C LYS A 534 6.57 39.05 -6.73
N PHE A 535 6.64 37.73 -6.92
CA PHE A 535 7.83 36.94 -6.59
C PHE A 535 8.79 36.73 -7.77
N GLY A 536 8.29 36.87 -9.00
CA GLY A 536 9.05 36.65 -10.22
C GLY A 536 9.52 35.20 -10.38
N MET A 537 10.65 35.04 -11.08
CA MET A 537 11.22 33.72 -11.44
C MET A 537 12.05 33.11 -10.30
N VAL A 538 11.43 32.87 -9.14
CA VAL A 538 12.09 32.26 -7.96
C VAL A 538 11.35 30.99 -7.54
N ALA A 539 12.09 29.91 -7.31
CA ALA A 539 11.55 28.68 -6.73
C ALA A 539 11.52 28.79 -5.20
N LEU A 540 10.31 28.91 -4.63
CA LEU A 540 10.06 29.05 -3.18
C LEU A 540 9.62 27.72 -2.54
N GLY A 541 9.44 26.66 -3.33
CA GLY A 541 9.16 25.30 -2.87
C GLY A 541 9.91 24.24 -3.67
N GLN A 542 10.34 23.17 -3.01
CA GLN A 542 10.98 22.01 -3.64
C GLN A 542 10.13 20.76 -3.45
N VAL A 543 9.80 20.08 -4.57
CA VAL A 543 9.09 18.79 -4.56
C VAL A 543 10.06 17.72 -4.08
N GLN A 544 9.81 17.15 -2.90
CA GLN A 544 10.65 16.07 -2.36
C GLN A 544 10.37 14.73 -3.07
N ASN A 545 9.11 14.47 -3.42
CA ASN A 545 8.65 13.19 -3.99
C ASN A 545 7.93 13.39 -5.33
N ARG A 546 8.65 13.27 -6.45
CA ARG A 546 8.07 13.40 -7.81
C ARG A 546 7.04 12.31 -8.15
N TYR A 547 7.14 11.12 -7.55
CA TYR A 547 6.35 9.95 -7.96
C TYR A 547 5.14 9.60 -7.09
N LEU A 548 4.99 10.20 -5.90
CA LEU A 548 3.96 9.79 -4.94
C LEU A 548 3.16 10.96 -4.39
N SER A 549 3.81 11.84 -3.62
CA SER A 549 3.09 12.87 -2.87
C SER A 549 2.99 14.18 -3.64
N GLY A 550 3.98 14.51 -4.49
CA GLY A 550 4.03 15.79 -5.20
C GLY A 550 4.05 17.02 -4.27
N ASP A 551 4.04 16.84 -2.95
CA ASP A 551 4.03 17.91 -1.97
C ASP A 551 5.41 18.57 -1.91
N ALA A 552 5.39 19.89 -2.07
CA ALA A 552 6.59 20.72 -1.99
C ALA A 552 6.83 21.16 -0.56
N SER A 553 8.04 20.95 -0.06
CA SER A 553 8.49 21.62 1.16
C SER A 553 8.84 23.06 0.82
N LEU A 554 8.25 24.00 1.55
CA LEU A 554 8.55 25.43 1.44
C LEU A 554 9.99 25.69 1.89
N THR A 555 10.72 26.48 1.10
CA THR A 555 12.12 26.87 1.36
C THR A 555 12.24 28.37 1.64
N CYS A 556 11.21 28.97 2.23
CA CYS A 556 11.13 30.41 2.47
C CYS A 556 10.91 30.76 3.96
N SER A 557 11.11 32.02 4.33
CA SER A 557 10.80 32.52 5.67
C SER A 557 9.29 32.57 5.92
N GLU A 558 8.88 32.61 7.19
CA GLU A 558 7.45 32.72 7.55
C GLU A 558 6.78 33.96 6.95
N GLY A 559 7.48 35.11 6.92
CA GLY A 559 6.95 36.32 6.29
C GLY A 559 6.71 36.14 4.78
N THR A 560 7.61 35.45 4.09
CA THR A 560 7.43 35.12 2.67
C THR A 560 6.29 34.13 2.48
N ALA A 561 6.12 33.17 3.41
CA ALA A 561 5.04 32.20 3.37
C ALA A 561 3.66 32.87 3.48
N GLN A 562 3.51 33.87 4.36
CA GLN A 562 2.30 34.67 4.43
C GLN A 562 2.01 35.39 3.10
N GLU A 563 3.03 36.01 2.51
CA GLU A 563 2.87 36.70 1.23
C GLU A 563 2.50 35.75 0.07
N ILE A 564 3.00 34.51 0.10
CA ILE A 564 2.61 33.46 -0.85
C ILE A 564 1.14 33.12 -0.69
N ASP A 565 0.67 32.95 0.54
CA ASP A 565 -0.73 32.62 0.81
C ASP A 565 -1.67 33.75 0.36
N GLU A 566 -1.27 35.02 0.55
CA GLU A 566 -2.00 36.19 0.04
C GLU A 566 -2.09 36.19 -1.49
N GLU A 567 -1.00 35.89 -2.19
CA GLU A 567 -0.97 35.82 -3.65
C GLU A 567 -1.85 34.66 -4.18
N VAL A 568 -1.80 33.49 -3.52
CA VAL A 568 -2.64 32.34 -3.87
C VAL A 568 -4.12 32.67 -3.71
N MET A 569 -4.50 33.37 -2.63
CA MET A 569 -5.88 33.83 -2.45
C MET A 569 -6.30 34.79 -3.57
N HIS A 570 -5.44 35.72 -3.98
CA HIS A 570 -5.73 36.65 -5.07
C HIS A 570 -5.98 35.92 -6.40
N ILE A 571 -5.11 34.96 -6.75
CA ILE A 571 -5.24 34.15 -7.98
C ILE A 571 -6.57 33.39 -8.02
N VAL A 572 -6.92 32.72 -6.92
CA VAL A 572 -8.17 31.94 -6.84
C VAL A 572 -9.40 32.85 -6.88
N GLU A 573 -9.36 34.01 -6.22
CA GLU A 573 -10.45 34.99 -6.25
C GLU A 573 -10.66 35.58 -7.65
N GLU A 574 -9.58 35.92 -8.36
CA GLU A 574 -9.65 36.41 -9.75
C GLU A 574 -10.28 35.35 -10.67
N ALA A 575 -9.87 34.09 -10.53
CA ALA A 575 -10.43 32.98 -11.29
C ALA A 575 -11.92 32.74 -10.96
N HIS A 576 -12.32 32.83 -9.69
CA HIS A 576 -13.73 32.75 -9.27
C HIS A 576 -14.58 33.88 -9.84
N GLN A 577 -14.06 35.12 -9.86
CA GLN A 577 -14.75 36.26 -10.45
C GLN A 577 -14.90 36.11 -11.97
N ASN A 578 -13.89 35.59 -12.66
CA ASN A 578 -13.96 35.30 -14.09
C ASN A 578 -15.02 34.23 -14.40
N ALA A 579 -15.03 33.14 -13.63
CA ALA A 579 -16.06 32.10 -13.75
C ALA A 579 -17.48 32.66 -13.52
N LEU A 580 -17.67 33.50 -12.49
CA LEU A 580 -18.95 34.18 -12.24
C LEU A 580 -19.38 35.07 -13.41
N LYS A 581 -18.44 35.79 -14.03
CA LYS A 581 -18.72 36.65 -15.19
C LYS A 581 -19.23 35.83 -16.37
N ILE A 582 -18.51 34.76 -16.74
CA ILE A 582 -18.88 33.85 -17.85
C ILE A 582 -20.27 33.25 -17.63
N LEU A 583 -20.56 32.80 -16.40
CA LEU A 583 -21.85 32.19 -16.06
C LEU A 583 -22.99 33.22 -16.06
N ARG A 584 -22.74 34.47 -15.66
CA ARG A 584 -23.73 35.56 -15.71
C ARG A 584 -24.08 35.96 -17.14
N GLU A 585 -23.08 36.07 -18.02
CA GLU A 585 -23.28 36.40 -19.43
C GLU A 585 -24.11 35.32 -20.14
N ASN A 586 -23.99 34.06 -19.69
CA ASN A 586 -24.67 32.90 -20.28
C ASN A 586 -25.79 32.31 -19.41
N LEU A 587 -26.40 33.12 -18.53
CA LEU A 587 -27.36 32.64 -17.50
C LEU A 587 -28.54 31.84 -18.08
N PHE A 588 -29.05 32.24 -19.24
CA PHE A 588 -30.16 31.54 -19.88
C PHE A 588 -29.76 30.12 -20.32
N LYS A 589 -28.57 29.99 -20.92
CA LYS A 589 -28.02 28.70 -21.35
C LYS A 589 -27.72 27.79 -20.18
N LEU A 590 -27.22 28.35 -19.07
CA LEU A 590 -27.01 27.62 -17.82
C LEU A 590 -28.30 26.95 -17.32
N HIS A 591 -29.42 27.67 -17.32
CA HIS A 591 -30.71 27.12 -16.92
C HIS A 591 -31.23 26.02 -17.87
N GLU A 592 -31.07 26.21 -19.18
CA GLU A 592 -31.48 25.24 -20.20
C GLU A 592 -30.69 23.93 -20.07
N LEU A 593 -29.36 24.03 -20.02
CA LEU A 593 -28.45 22.90 -19.91
C LEU A 593 -28.61 22.16 -18.58
N ALA A 594 -28.71 22.87 -17.46
CA ALA A 594 -28.91 22.24 -16.16
C ALA A 594 -30.24 21.47 -16.08
N ARG A 595 -31.31 21.99 -16.72
CA ARG A 595 -32.59 21.28 -16.81
C ARG A 595 -32.50 20.05 -17.72
N TYR A 596 -31.81 20.16 -18.85
CA TYR A 596 -31.59 19.04 -19.75
C TYR A 596 -30.79 17.92 -19.04
N LEU A 597 -29.77 18.28 -18.28
CA LEU A 597 -28.95 17.34 -17.50
C LEU A 597 -29.75 16.66 -16.39
N GLN A 598 -30.67 17.36 -15.72
CA GLN A 598 -31.53 16.76 -14.69
C GLN A 598 -32.43 15.65 -15.25
N VAL A 599 -32.93 15.82 -16.48
CA VAL A 599 -33.83 14.86 -17.12
C VAL A 599 -33.05 13.67 -17.68
N LYS A 600 -31.94 13.92 -18.38
CA LYS A 600 -31.18 12.87 -19.07
C LYS A 600 -30.12 12.21 -18.20
N GLU A 601 -29.72 12.85 -17.10
CA GLU A 601 -28.67 12.46 -16.15
C GLU A 601 -27.24 12.41 -16.72
N THR A 602 -27.10 12.32 -18.04
CA THR A 602 -25.82 12.31 -18.75
C THR A 602 -25.98 13.00 -20.09
N ILE A 603 -25.04 13.90 -20.42
CA ILE A 603 -24.96 14.64 -21.69
C ILE A 603 -23.59 14.39 -22.31
N THR A 604 -23.54 14.17 -23.62
CA THR A 604 -22.28 14.06 -24.37
C THR A 604 -21.76 15.44 -24.77
N GLY A 605 -20.46 15.56 -25.04
CA GLY A 605 -19.81 16.80 -25.46
C GLY A 605 -20.46 17.44 -26.68
N GLU A 606 -20.77 16.64 -27.70
CA GLU A 606 -21.47 17.09 -28.92
C GLU A 606 -22.85 17.66 -28.60
N GLU A 607 -23.64 16.96 -27.78
CA GLU A 607 -24.97 17.42 -27.37
C GLU A 607 -24.89 18.71 -26.54
N PHE A 608 -23.91 18.80 -25.65
CA PHE A 608 -23.65 20.00 -24.87
C PHE A 608 -23.32 21.19 -25.78
N MET A 609 -22.37 21.04 -26.71
CA MET A 609 -21.97 22.09 -27.65
C MET A 609 -23.10 22.49 -28.57
N ASN A 610 -23.91 21.54 -29.05
CA ASN A 610 -25.09 21.81 -29.85
C ASN A 610 -26.10 22.68 -29.10
N ILE A 611 -26.35 22.41 -27.81
CA ILE A 611 -27.28 23.24 -27.01
C ILE A 611 -26.65 24.59 -26.66
N PHE A 612 -25.36 24.61 -26.35
CA PHE A 612 -24.62 25.82 -25.95
C PHE A 612 -24.54 26.84 -27.10
N THR A 613 -24.20 26.39 -28.31
CA THR A 613 -24.03 27.24 -29.51
C THR A 613 -25.33 27.55 -30.25
N ARG A 614 -26.42 26.81 -30.01
CA ARG A 614 -27.71 27.05 -30.68
C ARG A 614 -28.22 28.46 -30.39
N ASP A 615 -28.50 29.24 -31.43
CA ASP A 615 -29.25 30.49 -31.26
C ASP A 615 -30.67 30.19 -30.74
N ASN A 616 -31.02 30.79 -29.61
CA ASN A 616 -32.39 30.70 -29.07
C ASN A 616 -33.12 32.00 -29.37
N ASP A 617 -34.17 31.91 -30.20
CA ASP A 617 -35.05 33.05 -30.53
C ASP A 617 -35.75 33.68 -29.30
N TYR A 618 -35.78 32.95 -28.17
CA TYR A 618 -36.35 33.40 -26.90
C TYR A 618 -35.33 34.02 -25.93
N MET A 619 -34.05 34.06 -26.30
CA MET A 619 -33.03 34.74 -25.51
C MET A 619 -33.25 36.25 -25.65
N PRO A 620 -33.32 37.03 -24.55
CA PRO A 620 -33.34 38.49 -24.66
C PRO A 620 -32.07 38.89 -25.41
N LYS A 621 -32.23 39.47 -26.61
CA LYS A 621 -31.11 39.95 -27.39
C LYS A 621 -30.35 40.95 -26.52
N PRO A 622 -29.02 40.87 -26.41
CA PRO A 622 -28.26 41.91 -25.74
C PRO A 622 -28.59 43.21 -26.46
N ASP A 623 -29.17 44.17 -25.74
CA ASP A 623 -29.52 45.48 -26.30
C ASP A 623 -28.28 46.03 -27.02
N ALA A 624 -28.44 46.32 -28.31
CA ALA A 624 -27.41 47.01 -29.07
C ALA A 624 -27.20 48.39 -28.44
N GLN A 625 -26.07 48.57 -27.74
CA GLN A 625 -25.54 49.86 -27.32
C GLN A 625 -24.17 50.07 -27.95
#